data_AF-A0A7V4IKA0-F1
#
_entry.id   AF-A0A7V4IKA0-F1
#
_cell.length_a   1.000
_cell.length_b   1.000
_cell.length_c   1.000
_cell.angle_alpha   90.00
_cell.angle_beta   90.00
_cell.angle_gamma   90.00
#
_symmetry.space_group_name_H-M   'P 1'
#
loop_
_entity.id
_entity.type
_entity.pdbx_description
1 polymer ?
#
loop_
_entity_poly.entity_id
_entity_poly.type
_entity_poly.pdbx_seq_one_letter_code
_entity_poly.pdbx_strand_id
1 'polypeptide(L)'
;MPTLAVNKKGMFDYEILEKYEAGLVLAGHEVKSIKTGHVSLKGAFVTMKRGKGDLPEAYLINAHIPLYKYASTITGYDPLRSRKLLLK
;
A
#
# COMPACT_ATOMS: atom_id res chain seq x y z
N MET A 1 -7.18 17.32 -0.24
CA MET A 1 -6.60 16.24 -1.07
C MET A 1 -7.66 15.17 -1.28
N PRO A 2 -7.86 14.64 -2.49
CA PRO A 2 -8.86 13.60 -2.72
C PRO A 2 -8.42 12.27 -2.09
N THR A 3 -9.34 11.59 -1.41
CA THR A 3 -9.12 10.23 -0.94
C THR A 3 -9.03 9.29 -2.13
N LEU A 4 -7.87 8.67 -2.35
CA LEU A 4 -7.63 7.83 -3.51
C LEU A 4 -8.16 6.39 -3.33
N ALA A 5 -8.20 5.91 -2.09
CA ALA A 5 -8.67 4.57 -1.77
C ALA A 5 -9.11 4.48 -0.30
N VAL A 6 -10.12 3.64 -0.03
CA VAL A 6 -10.56 3.31 1.33
C VAL A 6 -10.86 1.83 1.41
N ASN A 7 -10.36 1.15 2.44
CA ASN A 7 -10.74 -0.23 2.73
C ASN A 7 -12.07 -0.26 3.51
N LYS A 8 -13.19 -0.18 2.80
CA LYS A 8 -14.54 -0.21 3.41
C LYS A 8 -14.79 -1.48 4.21
N LYS A 9 -14.26 -2.63 3.75
CA LYS A 9 -14.43 -3.91 4.42
C LYS A 9 -13.71 -3.94 5.77
N GLY A 10 -12.49 -3.38 5.85
CA GLY A 10 -11.76 -3.27 7.11
C GLY A 10 -12.48 -2.42 8.16
N MET A 11 -13.21 -1.38 7.74
CA MET A 11 -14.02 -0.55 8.65
C MET A 11 -15.32 -1.23 9.11
N PHE A 12 -15.79 -2.25 8.41
CA PHE A 12 -17.00 -2.99 8.75
C PHE A 12 -16.69 -4.22 9.61
N ASP A 13 -15.62 -4.94 9.27
CA ASP A 13 -15.24 -6.19 9.95
C ASP A 13 -14.53 -5.96 11.29
N TYR A 14 -13.96 -4.77 11.52
CA TYR A 14 -13.14 -4.47 12.70
C TYR A 14 -13.52 -3.13 13.33
N GLU A 15 -13.37 -3.06 14.66
CA GLU A 15 -13.46 -1.81 15.41
C GLU A 15 -12.11 -1.08 15.38
N ILE A 16 -12.14 0.23 15.09
CA ILE A 16 -10.93 1.05 14.97
C ILE A 16 -10.69 1.75 16.31
N LEU A 17 -9.67 1.30 17.04
CA LEU A 17 -9.27 1.90 18.32
C LEU A 17 -8.45 3.19 18.10
N GLU A 18 -7.39 3.08 17.29
CA GLU A 18 -6.46 4.16 17.02
C GLU A 18 -6.14 4.28 15.54
N LYS A 19 -5.78 5.48 15.11
CA LYS A 19 -5.40 5.78 13.72
C LYS A 19 -4.01 6.37 13.69
N TYR A 20 -3.17 5.80 12.84
CA TYR A 20 -1.82 6.26 12.59
C TYR A 20 -1.67 6.70 11.14
N GLU A 21 -0.89 7.77 10.93
CA GLU A 21 -0.53 8.25 9.60
C GLU A 21 0.89 7.84 9.26
N ALA A 22 1.08 7.35 8.03
CA ALA A 22 2.37 6.89 7.55
C ALA A 22 2.56 7.25 6.07
N GLY A 23 3.79 7.58 5.69
CA GLY A 23 4.16 7.68 4.28
C GLY A 23 4.26 6.28 3.65
N LEU A 24 3.90 6.13 2.38
CA LEU A 24 4.04 4.88 1.64
C LEU A 24 5.09 5.02 0.54
N VAL A 25 6.05 4.09 0.48
CA VAL A 25 7.07 4.08 -0.56
C VAL A 25 6.53 3.42 -1.83
N LEU A 26 6.27 4.24 -2.85
CA LEU A 26 5.70 3.84 -4.13
C LEU A 26 6.65 4.10 -5.29
N ALA A 27 6.53 3.30 -6.35
CA ALA A 27 7.20 3.56 -7.61
C ALA A 27 6.35 4.51 -8.50
N GLY A 28 6.98 5.21 -9.44
CA GLY A 28 6.30 6.23 -10.26
C GLY A 28 5.08 5.70 -11.04
N HIS A 29 5.14 4.46 -11.54
CA HIS A 29 4.01 3.82 -12.22
C HIS A 29 2.85 3.49 -11.27
N GLU A 30 3.15 3.13 -10.02
CA GLU A 30 2.11 2.86 -9.01
C GLU A 30 1.37 4.12 -8.62
N VAL A 31 2.11 5.24 -8.47
CA VAL A 31 1.49 6.54 -8.22
C VAL A 31 0.50 6.88 -9.33
N LYS A 32 0.83 6.59 -10.59
CA LYS A 32 -0.09 6.79 -11.73
C LYS A 32 -1.31 5.86 -11.65
N SER A 33 -1.10 4.58 -11.34
CA SER A 33 -2.17 3.58 -11.20
C SER A 33 -3.18 3.94 -10.10
N ILE A 34 -2.67 4.34 -8.92
CA ILE A 34 -3.49 4.78 -7.79
C ILE A 34 -4.25 6.06 -8.14
N LYS A 35 -3.60 7.03 -8.81
CA LYS A 35 -4.25 8.26 -9.27
C LYS A 35 -5.38 8.01 -10.28
N THR A 36 -5.30 6.93 -11.06
CA THR A 36 -6.40 6.48 -11.94
C THR A 36 -7.48 5.66 -11.22
N GLY A 37 -7.42 5.54 -9.89
CA GLY A 37 -8.41 4.80 -9.09
C GLY A 37 -8.25 3.28 -9.14
N HIS A 38 -7.13 2.79 -9.68
CA HIS A 38 -6.86 1.37 -9.77
C HIS A 38 -6.01 0.94 -8.56
N VAL A 39 -6.67 0.75 -7.42
CA VAL A 39 -6.05 0.21 -6.19
C VAL A 39 -7.10 -0.51 -5.36
N SER A 40 -6.71 -1.66 -4.81
CA SER A 40 -7.54 -2.43 -3.90
C SER A 40 -6.76 -2.76 -2.63
N LEU A 41 -7.32 -2.38 -1.48
CA LEU A 41 -6.79 -2.68 -0.16
C LEU A 41 -7.52 -3.89 0.48
N LYS A 42 -8.28 -4.65 -0.31
CA LYS A 42 -9.05 -5.80 0.19
C LYS A 42 -8.07 -6.91 0.60
N GLY A 43 -8.12 -7.30 1.87
CA GLY A 43 -7.20 -8.31 2.42
C GLY A 43 -5.78 -7.81 2.65
N ALA A 44 -5.54 -6.50 2.49
CA ALA A 44 -4.27 -5.88 2.82
C ALA A 44 -4.12 -5.73 4.34
N PHE A 45 -2.92 -5.99 4.85
CA PHE A 45 -2.58 -5.83 6.26
C PHE A 45 -1.16 -5.29 6.41
N VAL A 46 -0.86 -4.73 7.58
CA VAL A 46 0.47 -4.24 7.91
C VAL A 46 1.19 -5.26 8.77
N THR A 47 2.43 -5.56 8.43
CA THR A 47 3.32 -6.37 9.27
C THR A 47 4.54 -5.55 9.68
N MET A 48 4.99 -5.75 10.91
CA MET A 48 6.28 -5.25 11.38
C MET A 48 7.33 -6.33 11.11
N LYS A 49 8.40 -5.99 10.40
CA LYS A 49 9.55 -6.86 10.17
C LYS A 49 10.76 -6.29 10.88
N ARG A 50 11.65 -7.17 11.34
CA ARG A 50 12.94 -6.78 11.90
C ARG A 50 13.77 -6.17 10.76
N GLY A 51 13.98 -4.85 10.80
CA GLY A 51 14.72 -4.12 9.80
C GLY A 51 16.22 -4.38 9.86
N LYS A 52 16.99 -3.74 8.97
CA LYS A 52 18.45 -3.74 9.02
C LYS A 52 19.04 -2.77 10.07
N GLY A 53 18.21 -1.93 10.69
CA GLY A 53 18.60 -1.02 11.77
C GLY A 53 17.96 -1.42 13.11
N ASP A 54 18.20 -0.62 14.15
CA ASP A 54 17.73 -0.87 15.52
C ASP A 54 16.20 -0.81 15.68
N LEU A 55 15.48 -0.18 14.74
CA LEU A 55 14.02 -0.04 14.76
C LEU A 55 13.31 -1.04 13.84
N PRO A 56 12.12 -1.54 14.23
CA PRO A 56 11.29 -2.37 13.38
C PRO A 56 10.76 -1.57 12.19
N GLU A 57 10.68 -2.21 11.02
CA GLU A 57 10.15 -1.60 9.80
C GLU A 57 8.74 -2.12 9.50
N ALA A 58 7.82 -1.19 9.22
CA ALA A 58 6.46 -1.51 8.83
C ALA A 58 6.34 -1.74 7.32
N TYR A 59 5.60 -2.78 6.93
CA TYR A 59 5.34 -3.11 5.54
C TYR A 59 3.85 -3.37 5.33
N LEU A 60 3.29 -2.75 4.29
CA LEU A 60 1.97 -3.06 3.77
C LEU A 60 2.07 -4.27 2.84
N ILE A 61 1.31 -5.33 3.16
CA ILE A 61 1.26 -6.60 2.42
C ILE A 61 -0.15 -6.77 1.84
N ASN A 62 -0.24 -7.51 0.72
CA ASN A 62 -1.50 -7.86 0.04
C ASN A 62 -2.33 -6.67 -0.47
N ALA A 63 -1.73 -5.47 -0.53
CA ALA A 63 -2.32 -4.36 -1.26
C ALA A 63 -2.13 -4.60 -2.76
N HIS A 64 -3.24 -4.70 -3.49
CA HIS A 64 -3.24 -4.93 -4.92
C HIS A 64 -3.24 -3.60 -5.66
N ILE A 65 -2.11 -3.26 -6.28
CA ILE A 65 -1.98 -2.10 -7.16
C ILE A 65 -1.55 -2.65 -8.52
N PRO A 66 -2.43 -2.68 -9.54
CA PRO A 66 -2.06 -3.15 -10.86
C PRO A 66 -1.07 -2.20 -11.53
N LEU A 67 -0.31 -2.74 -12.49
CA LEU A 67 0.58 -1.94 -13.32
C LEU A 67 -0.23 -0.87 -14.07
N TYR A 68 0.31 0.35 -14.15
CA TYR A 68 -0.31 1.40 -14.92
C TYR A 68 -0.41 1.01 -16.39
N LYS A 69 -1.58 1.17 -17.00
CA LYS A 69 -1.88 0.71 -18.38
C LYS A 69 -0.88 1.21 -19.43
N TYR A 70 -0.34 2.42 -19.25
CA TYR A 70 0.62 3.03 -20.18
C TYR A 70 2.08 2.78 -19.80
N ALA A 71 2.34 2.02 -18.73
CA ALA A 71 3.67 1.59 -18.31
C ALA A 71 3.94 0.13 -18.72
N SER A 72 3.46 -0.28 -19.89
CA SER A 72 3.54 -1.65 -20.41
C SER A 72 4.97 -2.16 -20.62
N THR A 73 5.95 -1.27 -20.67
CA THR A 73 7.38 -1.61 -20.80
C THR A 73 7.97 -2.24 -19.53
N ILE A 74 7.29 -2.12 -18.38
CA ILE A 74 7.75 -2.72 -17.11
C ILE A 74 7.39 -4.20 -17.09
N THR A 75 8.38 -5.05 -17.33
CA THR A 75 8.24 -6.51 -17.26
C THR A 75 8.51 -7.01 -15.83
N GLY A 76 7.78 -8.05 -15.40
CA GLY A 76 7.97 -8.67 -14.08
C GLY A 76 7.44 -7.87 -12.87
N TYR A 77 6.52 -6.92 -13.09
CA TYR A 77 5.91 -6.18 -11.99
C TYR A 77 4.96 -7.07 -11.18
N ASP A 78 5.14 -7.10 -9.86
CA ASP A 78 4.24 -7.77 -8.92
C ASP A 78 3.23 -6.75 -8.30
N PRO A 79 1.93 -6.85 -8.63
CA PRO A 79 0.89 -6.00 -8.05
C PRO A 79 0.76 -6.09 -6.54
N LEU A 80 1.11 -7.24 -5.95
CA LEU A 80 0.98 -7.57 -4.53
C LEU A 80 2.27 -7.35 -3.75
N ARG A 81 3.29 -6.73 -4.36
CA ARG A 81 4.58 -6.49 -3.72
C ARG A 81 4.40 -5.82 -2.36
N SER A 82 5.22 -6.25 -1.40
CA SER A 82 5.27 -5.60 -0.09
C SER A 82 5.80 -4.17 -0.24
N ARG A 83 5.12 -3.19 0.37
CA ARG A 83 5.48 -1.77 0.29
C ARG A 83 5.85 -1.24 1.66
N LYS A 84 7.01 -0.60 1.77
CA LYS A 84 7.51 -0.05 3.04
C LYS A 84 6.68 1.16 3.46
N LEU A 85 6.37 1.21 4.75
CA LEU A 85 5.72 2.33 5.40
C LEU A 85 6.79 3.16 6.14
N LEU A 86 6.64 4.48 6.06
CA LEU A 86 7.44 5.47 6.76
C LEU A 86 6.61 5.97 7.93
N LEU A 87 6.84 5.35 9.08
CA LEU A 87 6.30 5.80 10.37
C LEU A 87 7.28 6.84 10.95
N LYS A 88 6.74 7.88 11.59
CA LYS A 88 7.53 8.88 12.32
C LYS A 88 7.35 8.67 13.82
#